data_AF-A0A9E5BLB2-F1
#
_entry.id   AF-A0A9E5BLB2-F1
#
_cell.length_a   1.000
_cell.length_b   1.000
_cell.length_c   1.000
_cell.angle_alpha   90.00
_cell.angle_beta   90.00
_cell.angle_gamma   90.00
#
_symmetry.space_group_name_H-M   'P 1'
#
loop_
_entity.id
_entity.type
_entity.pdbx_description
1 polymer ?
#
loop_
_entity_poly.entity_id
_entity_poly.type
_entity_poly.pdbx_seq_one_letter_code
_entity_poly.pdbx_strand_id
1 'polypeptide(L)'
;AAIGGKDSMSGSFKDLDVPPTLVSFAIVPAKSGEVVSAEFKKPNSLVVLVDVPRTESLLPDLKLAKKQWAAVHRLMKQGRVLAASAVRNGGVGHTLARMSFGNRMGVALGAAPSTDFLVPKYGSIILEVESTVDLSELSYRILGKTQSNPVISWPGVSISIDELLKVNESVLEPIFPTKANEPAGEPLTFNFDTRLIHKPKIRVARPRVIIPVFPGSNCEYDTARAFNQAGAESEAIKRSQILMIPGGFSAGDEPDGSGKFIAAVLKSPVVRDATMDLLKSREGLILGICNGFQALIKTGLVPYGEIRDVDHHAPTLFYNYIGRHISRYAYTRVASVKSPWLSQMSVGQQHTIPFSHGEGRFVASPGMIDELARHGQIAFQYCDSVGQPSHKIEFNPNGSIHAVEGITSPCGRVLGKMGHSERRGRDVAKNIPGSKYQPLFEGGVDYFS
;
A
#
# COMPACT_ATOMS: atom_id res chain seq x y z
N ALA A 1 -6.60 9.12 -33.76
CA ALA A 1 -7.28 7.86 -34.12
C ALA A 1 -7.28 6.95 -32.89
N ALA A 2 -8.27 6.07 -32.73
CA ALA A 2 -8.17 4.98 -31.76
C ALA A 2 -6.99 4.10 -32.15
N ILE A 3 -6.10 3.79 -31.20
CA ILE A 3 -4.87 3.01 -31.44
C ILE A 3 -5.09 1.50 -31.27
N GLY A 4 -6.29 1.09 -30.88
CA GLY A 4 -6.71 -0.30 -30.70
C GLY A 4 -8.17 -0.36 -30.27
N GLY A 5 -8.79 -1.53 -30.41
CA GLY A 5 -10.18 -1.77 -30.04
C GLY A 5 -10.52 -3.26 -30.03
N LYS A 6 -11.62 -3.60 -29.37
CA LYS A 6 -12.21 -4.95 -29.36
C LYS A 6 -13.72 -4.80 -29.37
N ASP A 7 -14.40 -5.66 -30.11
CA ASP A 7 -15.86 -5.80 -30.10
C ASP A 7 -16.29 -7.13 -29.43
N SER A 8 -17.53 -7.13 -28.96
CA SER A 8 -18.22 -8.30 -28.44
C SER A 8 -19.68 -8.18 -28.85
N MET A 9 -20.04 -8.82 -29.96
CA MET A 9 -21.30 -8.58 -30.66
C MET A 9 -22.46 -9.47 -30.21
N SER A 10 -22.21 -10.46 -29.34
CA SER A 10 -23.23 -11.38 -28.81
C SER A 10 -23.69 -10.98 -27.40
N GLY A 11 -24.12 -9.74 -27.23
CA GLY A 11 -24.53 -9.14 -25.96
C GLY A 11 -25.94 -9.50 -25.52
N SER A 12 -26.41 -10.74 -25.72
CA SER A 12 -27.75 -11.18 -25.33
C SER A 12 -27.70 -12.52 -24.60
N PHE A 13 -28.51 -12.67 -23.55
CA PHE A 13 -28.66 -13.92 -22.82
C PHE A 13 -30.13 -14.15 -22.45
N LYS A 14 -30.75 -15.16 -23.08
CA LYS A 14 -32.21 -15.40 -23.01
C LYS A 14 -32.97 -14.14 -23.44
N ASP A 15 -33.86 -13.64 -22.59
CA ASP A 15 -34.68 -12.45 -22.83
C ASP A 15 -34.01 -11.15 -22.31
N LEU A 16 -32.71 -11.19 -22.02
CA LEU A 16 -31.93 -10.05 -21.56
C LEU A 16 -30.96 -9.59 -22.65
N ASP A 17 -31.13 -8.35 -23.09
CA ASP A 17 -30.22 -7.68 -24.01
C ASP A 17 -29.33 -6.67 -23.26
N VAL A 18 -28.04 -6.70 -23.55
CA VAL A 18 -27.09 -5.69 -23.09
C VAL A 18 -27.29 -4.44 -23.95
N PRO A 19 -27.55 -3.26 -23.36
CA PRO A 19 -27.64 -2.02 -24.13
C PRO A 19 -26.35 -1.76 -24.91
N PRO A 20 -26.41 -1.11 -26.09
CA PRO A 20 -25.22 -0.71 -26.82
C PRO A 20 -24.23 0.03 -25.90
N THR A 21 -23.11 -0.61 -25.58
CA THR A 21 -22.18 -0.15 -24.56
C THR A 21 -20.83 0.16 -25.19
N LEU A 22 -20.47 1.44 -25.17
CA LEU A 22 -19.12 1.88 -25.55
C LEU A 22 -18.29 2.08 -24.28
N VAL A 23 -17.20 1.31 -24.16
CA VAL A 23 -16.17 1.53 -23.15
C VAL A 23 -14.95 2.13 -23.83
N SER A 24 -14.52 3.30 -23.38
CA SER A 24 -13.36 4.00 -23.93
C SER A 24 -12.25 4.11 -22.88
N PHE A 25 -11.02 3.78 -23.30
CA PHE A 25 -9.82 3.95 -22.50
C PHE A 25 -8.94 5.02 -23.15
N ALA A 26 -8.57 6.04 -22.39
CA ALA A 26 -7.63 7.08 -22.83
C ALA A 26 -6.28 6.85 -22.16
N ILE A 27 -5.23 6.73 -22.98
CA ILE A 27 -3.85 6.59 -22.53
C ILE A 27 -3.10 7.85 -22.95
N VAL A 28 -2.54 8.58 -21.99
CA VAL A 28 -1.80 9.82 -22.23
C VAL A 28 -0.52 9.79 -21.39
N PRO A 29 0.66 9.96 -21.99
CA PRO A 29 1.90 10.09 -21.23
C PRO A 29 1.88 11.42 -20.45
N ALA A 30 2.22 11.37 -19.17
CA ALA A 30 2.34 12.54 -18.31
C ALA A 30 3.49 12.34 -17.32
N LYS A 31 4.06 13.44 -16.82
CA LYS A 31 5.01 13.37 -15.70
C LYS A 31 4.21 13.12 -14.42
N SER A 32 4.67 12.18 -13.60
CA SER A 32 4.02 11.82 -12.32
C SER A 32 3.77 13.03 -11.42
N GLY A 33 4.73 13.96 -11.35
CA GLY A 33 4.62 15.19 -10.56
C GLY A 33 3.59 16.21 -11.06
N GLU A 34 3.08 16.08 -12.29
CA GLU A 34 2.04 16.95 -12.87
C GLU A 34 0.62 16.41 -12.60
N VAL A 35 0.48 15.22 -12.01
CA VAL A 35 -0.81 14.59 -11.75
C VAL A 35 -1.40 15.11 -10.43
N VAL A 36 -2.65 15.56 -10.50
CA VAL A 36 -3.42 16.04 -9.33
C VAL A 36 -4.45 14.98 -8.94
N SER A 37 -4.56 14.69 -7.65
CA SER A 37 -5.55 13.76 -7.10
C SER A 37 -6.84 14.49 -6.66
N ALA A 38 -7.90 13.73 -6.43
CA ALA A 38 -9.25 14.27 -6.25
C ALA A 38 -9.57 14.70 -4.81
N GLU A 39 -8.89 14.15 -3.81
CA GLU A 39 -9.17 14.49 -2.41
C GLU A 39 -8.80 15.94 -2.11
N PHE A 40 -9.62 16.65 -1.33
CA PHE A 40 -9.33 18.03 -0.93
C PHE A 40 -8.00 18.12 -0.17
N LYS A 41 -7.27 19.23 -0.24
CA LYS A 41 -5.91 19.33 0.31
C LYS A 41 -5.82 20.06 1.63
N LYS A 42 -6.57 21.15 1.77
CA LYS A 42 -6.50 22.00 2.97
C LYS A 42 -7.80 22.78 3.18
N PRO A 43 -8.08 23.26 4.40
CA PRO A 43 -9.23 24.12 4.65
C PRO A 43 -9.07 25.51 4.00
N ASN A 44 -10.20 26.20 3.83
CA ASN A 44 -10.33 27.56 3.29
C ASN A 44 -9.90 27.77 1.82
N SER A 45 -9.66 26.69 1.07
CA SER A 45 -9.49 26.74 -0.39
C SER A 45 -10.82 27.02 -1.08
N LEU A 46 -10.79 27.67 -2.24
CA LEU A 46 -11.97 27.87 -3.08
C LEU A 46 -12.32 26.58 -3.81
N VAL A 47 -13.60 26.20 -3.77
CA VAL A 47 -14.13 25.08 -4.55
C VAL A 47 -14.99 25.62 -5.67
N VAL A 48 -14.61 25.33 -6.91
CA VAL A 48 -15.29 25.82 -8.12
C VAL A 48 -15.73 24.67 -9.01
N LEU A 49 -16.87 24.84 -9.69
CA LEU A 49 -17.27 23.99 -10.80
C LEU A 49 -16.95 24.71 -12.10
N VAL A 50 -16.06 24.12 -12.89
CA VAL A 50 -15.87 24.45 -14.31
C VAL A 50 -16.98 23.74 -15.08
N ASP A 51 -18.03 24.48 -15.43
CA ASP A 51 -19.28 23.90 -15.96
C ASP A 51 -19.19 23.73 -17.48
N VAL A 52 -19.70 22.61 -17.97
CA VAL A 52 -19.86 22.31 -19.39
C VAL A 52 -21.36 22.09 -19.63
N PRO A 53 -22.04 23.03 -20.29
CA PRO A 53 -23.46 22.89 -20.58
C PRO A 53 -23.70 21.75 -21.56
N ARG A 54 -24.94 21.26 -21.57
CA ARG A 54 -25.40 20.31 -22.57
C ARG A 54 -25.93 21.06 -23.79
N THR A 55 -25.69 20.50 -24.96
CA THR A 55 -26.32 20.91 -26.22
C THR A 55 -27.79 20.46 -26.24
N GLU A 56 -28.53 20.88 -27.27
CA GLU A 56 -29.91 20.44 -27.52
C GLU A 56 -30.04 18.91 -27.64
N SER A 57 -28.99 18.24 -28.12
CA SER A 57 -28.91 16.78 -28.18
C SER A 57 -28.53 16.11 -26.84
N LEU A 58 -28.58 16.86 -25.74
CA LEU A 58 -28.23 16.44 -24.37
C LEU A 58 -26.79 15.93 -24.20
N LEU A 59 -25.90 16.25 -25.13
CA LEU A 59 -24.47 15.93 -25.07
C LEU A 59 -23.69 17.11 -24.48
N PRO A 60 -22.54 16.89 -23.83
CA PRO A 60 -21.69 18.00 -23.40
C PRO A 60 -21.24 18.85 -24.60
N ASP A 61 -21.17 20.18 -24.46
CA ASP A 61 -20.52 21.03 -25.47
C ASP A 61 -19.02 20.73 -25.51
N LEU A 62 -18.64 19.84 -26.43
CA LEU A 62 -17.26 19.37 -26.57
C LEU A 62 -16.29 20.46 -27.06
N LYS A 63 -16.78 21.51 -27.73
CA LYS A 63 -15.91 22.63 -28.16
C LYS A 63 -15.49 23.43 -26.94
N LEU A 64 -16.47 23.81 -26.10
CA LEU A 64 -16.18 24.51 -24.85
C LEU A 64 -15.39 23.62 -23.88
N ALA A 65 -15.78 22.35 -23.74
CA ALA A 65 -15.10 21.41 -22.84
C ALA A 65 -13.61 21.29 -23.17
N LYS A 66 -13.23 21.13 -24.44
CA LYS A 66 -11.82 21.08 -24.86
C LYS A 66 -11.05 22.35 -24.51
N LYS A 67 -11.64 23.52 -24.73
CA LYS A 67 -11.02 24.81 -24.37
C LYS A 67 -10.78 24.89 -22.85
N GLN A 68 -11.78 24.52 -22.06
CA GLN A 68 -11.69 24.55 -20.59
C GLN A 68 -10.70 23.51 -20.07
N TRP A 69 -10.71 22.27 -20.57
CA TRP A 69 -9.74 21.24 -20.15
C TRP A 69 -8.30 21.64 -20.46
N ALA A 70 -8.05 22.32 -21.59
CA ALA A 70 -6.72 22.86 -21.89
C ALA A 70 -6.29 23.94 -20.89
N ALA A 71 -7.21 24.81 -20.46
CA ALA A 71 -6.94 25.83 -19.44
C ALA A 71 -6.72 25.21 -18.05
N VAL A 72 -7.56 24.26 -17.65
CA VAL A 72 -7.39 23.49 -16.40
C VAL A 72 -6.04 22.78 -16.40
N HIS A 73 -5.65 22.13 -17.49
CA HIS A 73 -4.36 21.46 -17.61
C HIS A 73 -3.18 22.44 -17.49
N ARG A 74 -3.27 23.64 -18.06
CA ARG A 74 -2.26 24.69 -17.86
C ARG A 74 -2.14 25.09 -16.38
N LEU A 75 -3.27 25.30 -15.70
CA LEU A 75 -3.27 25.63 -14.27
C LEU A 75 -2.70 24.50 -13.41
N MET A 76 -3.01 23.24 -13.72
CA MET A 76 -2.42 22.08 -13.06
C MET A 76 -0.90 22.05 -13.22
N LYS A 77 -0.38 22.26 -14.44
CA LYS A 77 1.06 22.34 -14.70
C LYS A 77 1.77 23.48 -13.97
N GLN A 78 1.05 24.56 -13.67
CA GLN A 78 1.55 25.70 -12.90
C GLN A 78 1.44 25.48 -11.37
N GLY A 79 0.92 24.34 -10.92
CA GLY A 79 0.67 24.07 -9.50
C GLY A 79 -0.45 24.91 -8.88
N ARG A 80 -1.33 25.49 -9.70
CA ARG A 80 -2.44 26.36 -9.26
C ARG A 80 -3.73 25.61 -8.93
N VAL A 81 -3.79 24.32 -9.25
CA VAL A 81 -4.90 23.43 -8.91
C VAL A 81 -4.45 22.48 -7.81
N LEU A 82 -5.11 22.52 -6.66
CA LEU A 82 -4.80 21.70 -5.50
C LEU A 82 -5.40 20.31 -5.62
N ALA A 83 -6.68 20.23 -6.02
CA ALA A 83 -7.41 18.99 -6.27
C ALA A 83 -8.33 19.14 -7.48
N ALA A 84 -8.61 18.05 -8.18
CA ALA A 84 -9.51 18.06 -9.33
C ALA A 84 -10.30 16.75 -9.45
N SER A 85 -11.60 16.85 -9.74
CA SER A 85 -12.45 15.68 -10.00
C SER A 85 -13.47 15.94 -11.11
N ALA A 86 -13.56 15.02 -12.07
CA ALA A 86 -14.58 15.06 -13.10
C ALA A 86 -15.96 14.77 -12.51
N VAL A 87 -16.98 15.52 -12.93
CA VAL A 87 -18.36 15.31 -12.52
C VAL A 87 -19.01 14.23 -13.38
N ARG A 88 -19.56 13.20 -12.73
CA ARG A 88 -20.14 12.02 -13.38
C ARG A 88 -21.54 11.73 -12.82
N ASN A 89 -21.93 10.45 -12.73
CA ASN A 89 -23.18 10.05 -12.11
C ASN A 89 -23.28 10.53 -10.65
N GLY A 90 -24.47 10.99 -10.25
CA GLY A 90 -24.71 11.65 -8.96
C GLY A 90 -24.31 13.13 -8.89
N GLY A 91 -23.84 13.70 -10.01
CA GLY A 91 -23.64 15.15 -10.16
C GLY A 91 -22.59 15.74 -9.24
N VAL A 92 -22.76 17.04 -8.95
CA VAL A 92 -21.86 17.82 -8.10
C VAL A 92 -21.87 17.26 -6.68
N GLY A 93 -23.04 16.93 -6.13
CA GLY A 93 -23.18 16.43 -4.76
C GLY A 93 -22.37 15.17 -4.49
N HIS A 94 -22.53 14.15 -5.34
CA HIS A 94 -21.74 12.92 -5.21
C HIS A 94 -20.25 13.16 -5.43
N THR A 95 -19.88 14.07 -6.35
CA THR A 95 -18.48 14.40 -6.60
C THR A 95 -17.84 15.05 -5.38
N LEU A 96 -18.51 16.01 -4.73
CA LEU A 96 -18.04 16.63 -3.49
C LEU A 96 -17.89 15.60 -2.36
N ALA A 97 -18.86 14.70 -2.20
CA ALA A 97 -18.77 13.62 -1.22
C ALA A 97 -17.52 12.74 -1.45
N ARG A 98 -17.29 12.31 -2.69
CA ARG A 98 -16.10 11.48 -3.04
C ARG A 98 -14.78 12.21 -2.84
N MET A 99 -14.72 13.51 -3.12
CA MET A 99 -13.52 14.33 -2.84
C MET A 99 -13.25 14.47 -1.33
N SER A 100 -14.25 14.20 -0.49
CA SER A 100 -14.20 14.34 0.96
C SER A 100 -13.90 13.02 1.70
N PHE A 101 -14.22 11.86 1.11
CA PHE A 101 -14.19 10.56 1.81
C PHE A 101 -12.82 10.15 2.37
N GLY A 102 -11.73 10.38 1.63
CA GLY A 102 -10.42 9.85 2.03
C GLY A 102 -9.87 10.47 3.31
N ASN A 103 -9.91 11.80 3.40
CA ASN A 103 -9.32 12.59 4.48
C ASN A 103 -10.35 13.30 5.37
N ARG A 104 -11.65 13.10 5.09
CA ARG A 104 -12.78 13.64 5.85
C ARG A 104 -12.79 15.17 5.88
N MET A 105 -12.20 15.80 4.87
CA MET A 105 -12.25 17.25 4.72
C MET A 105 -13.59 17.66 4.12
N GLY A 106 -14.27 18.60 4.77
CA GLY A 106 -15.59 19.06 4.37
C GLY A 106 -15.57 20.19 3.35
N VAL A 107 -16.77 20.57 2.92
CA VAL A 107 -17.01 21.76 2.09
C VAL A 107 -18.21 22.54 2.63
N ALA A 108 -18.03 23.85 2.79
CA ALA A 108 -19.07 24.81 3.11
C ALA A 108 -19.49 25.52 1.81
N LEU A 109 -20.69 25.19 1.32
CA LEU A 109 -21.27 25.79 0.13
C LEU A 109 -21.80 27.19 0.44
N GLY A 110 -21.66 28.11 -0.53
CA GLY A 110 -22.09 29.49 -0.37
C GLY A 110 -23.62 29.68 -0.35
N ALA A 111 -24.36 28.72 -0.90
CA ALA A 111 -25.82 28.74 -0.98
C ALA A 111 -26.38 27.31 -0.96
N ALA A 112 -27.69 27.20 -0.81
CA ALA A 112 -28.39 25.93 -0.94
C ALA A 112 -28.16 25.34 -2.36
N PRO A 113 -27.99 24.01 -2.48
CA PRO A 113 -27.82 23.36 -3.78
C PRO A 113 -28.99 23.63 -4.74
N SER A 114 -28.65 23.87 -6.02
CA SER A 114 -29.63 24.00 -7.11
C SER A 114 -30.30 22.66 -7.44
N THR A 115 -31.39 22.70 -8.19
CA THR A 115 -32.13 21.50 -8.63
C THR A 115 -31.30 20.53 -9.48
N ASP A 116 -30.23 21.04 -10.13
CA ASP A 116 -29.30 20.24 -10.93
C ASP A 116 -28.14 19.62 -10.13
N PHE A 117 -28.12 19.77 -8.80
CA PHE A 117 -26.96 19.38 -7.97
C PHE A 117 -26.59 17.90 -8.05
N LEU A 118 -27.60 17.03 -8.22
CA LEU A 118 -27.42 15.58 -8.37
C LEU A 118 -27.52 15.11 -9.83
N VAL A 119 -27.70 16.04 -10.77
CA VAL A 119 -27.78 15.73 -12.20
C VAL A 119 -26.36 15.51 -12.76
N PRO A 120 -26.12 14.45 -13.54
CA PRO A 120 -24.81 14.22 -14.14
C PRO A 120 -24.35 15.38 -15.03
N LYS A 121 -23.11 15.84 -14.88
CA LYS A 121 -22.51 16.92 -15.68
C LYS A 121 -21.22 16.46 -16.37
N TYR A 122 -21.35 15.51 -17.29
CA TYR A 122 -20.20 14.96 -18.02
C TYR A 122 -19.39 16.07 -18.71
N GLY A 123 -18.07 16.01 -18.54
CA GLY A 123 -17.12 16.99 -19.05
C GLY A 123 -16.87 18.18 -18.13
N SER A 124 -17.73 18.41 -17.13
CA SER A 124 -17.46 19.39 -16.08
C SER A 124 -16.44 18.86 -15.07
N ILE A 125 -15.71 19.77 -14.42
CA ILE A 125 -14.66 19.44 -13.44
C ILE A 125 -14.85 20.32 -12.21
N ILE A 126 -14.81 19.72 -11.02
CA ILE A 126 -14.66 20.45 -9.77
C ILE A 126 -13.18 20.64 -9.48
N LEU A 127 -12.79 21.86 -9.14
CA LEU A 127 -11.42 22.20 -8.76
C LEU A 127 -11.40 22.74 -7.33
N GLU A 128 -10.37 22.37 -6.59
CA GLU A 128 -9.91 23.10 -5.40
C GLU A 128 -8.73 24.00 -5.82
N VAL A 129 -8.82 25.29 -5.54
CA VAL A 129 -7.80 26.28 -5.86
C VAL A 129 -7.61 27.28 -4.72
N GLU A 130 -6.47 27.97 -4.68
CA GLU A 130 -6.31 29.13 -3.81
C GLU A 130 -7.22 30.26 -4.27
N SER A 131 -7.69 31.11 -3.34
CA SER A 131 -8.55 32.26 -3.65
C SER A 131 -7.89 33.31 -4.55
N THR A 132 -6.56 33.27 -4.68
CA THR A 132 -5.76 34.19 -5.49
C THR A 132 -5.56 33.72 -6.94
N VAL A 133 -5.99 32.50 -7.27
CA VAL A 133 -5.81 31.96 -8.63
C VAL A 133 -6.76 32.66 -9.59
N ASP A 134 -6.20 33.20 -10.67
CA ASP A 134 -6.98 33.72 -11.80
C ASP A 134 -7.63 32.58 -12.59
N LEU A 135 -8.97 32.61 -12.65
CA LEU A 135 -9.80 31.65 -13.35
C LEU A 135 -10.55 32.30 -14.54
N SER A 136 -10.16 33.51 -14.97
CA SER A 136 -10.85 34.27 -16.02
C SER A 136 -10.95 33.54 -17.37
N GLU A 137 -10.06 32.59 -17.65
CA GLU A 137 -10.11 31.74 -18.85
C GLU A 137 -11.19 30.63 -18.79
N LEU A 138 -11.82 30.41 -17.63
CA LEU A 138 -12.77 29.33 -17.37
C LEU A 138 -14.20 29.88 -17.22
N SER A 139 -15.17 29.12 -17.70
CA SER A 139 -16.58 29.31 -17.36
C SER A 139 -16.86 28.54 -16.08
N TYR A 140 -16.72 29.21 -14.93
CA TYR A 140 -16.85 28.58 -13.63
C TYR A 140 -17.94 29.20 -12.75
N ARG A 141 -18.44 28.41 -11.80
CA ARG A 141 -19.23 28.88 -10.67
C ARG A 141 -18.54 28.52 -9.36
N ILE A 142 -18.59 29.41 -8.39
CA ILE A 142 -18.10 29.14 -7.03
C ILE A 142 -19.14 28.25 -6.34
N LEU A 143 -18.71 27.10 -5.85
CA LEU A 143 -19.54 26.22 -5.03
C LEU A 143 -19.44 26.61 -3.56
N GLY A 144 -18.23 26.91 -3.08
CA GLY A 144 -17.97 27.17 -1.67
C GLY A 144 -16.50 27.16 -1.31
N LYS A 145 -16.20 26.81 -0.07
CA LYS A 145 -14.83 26.64 0.44
C LYS A 145 -14.66 25.32 1.16
N THR A 146 -13.46 24.75 1.10
CA THR A 146 -13.11 23.59 1.93
C THR A 146 -13.08 23.97 3.41
N GLN A 147 -13.31 23.00 4.30
CA GLN A 147 -13.29 23.21 5.75
C GLN A 147 -12.76 21.97 6.48
N SER A 148 -12.22 22.18 7.69
CA SER A 148 -11.70 21.08 8.53
C SER A 148 -12.81 20.24 9.15
N ASN A 149 -14.01 20.82 9.34
CA ASN A 149 -15.14 20.09 9.88
C ASN A 149 -15.58 19.01 8.87
N PRO A 150 -15.80 17.76 9.30
CA PRO A 150 -16.06 16.64 8.39
C PRO A 150 -17.51 16.60 7.90
N VAL A 151 -17.95 17.71 7.30
CA VAL A 151 -19.33 17.91 6.84
C VAL A 151 -19.39 18.60 5.48
N ILE A 152 -20.40 18.24 4.69
CA ILE A 152 -20.88 19.05 3.57
C ILE A 152 -22.00 19.92 4.12
N SER A 153 -21.88 21.25 3.99
CA SER A 153 -22.81 22.19 4.64
C SER A 153 -23.21 23.34 3.73
N TRP A 154 -24.38 23.92 4.00
CA TRP A 154 -24.91 25.16 3.43
C TRP A 154 -25.87 25.81 4.44
N PRO A 155 -26.40 27.03 4.22
CA PRO A 155 -27.25 27.69 5.20
C PRO A 155 -28.41 26.79 5.68
N GLY A 156 -28.44 26.50 6.98
CA GLY A 156 -29.45 25.68 7.64
C GLY A 156 -29.28 24.16 7.54
N VAL A 157 -28.25 23.65 6.86
CA VAL A 157 -28.04 22.19 6.67
C VAL A 157 -26.57 21.81 6.82
N SER A 158 -26.33 20.69 7.52
CA SER A 158 -25.01 20.07 7.65
C SER A 158 -25.16 18.56 7.56
N ILE A 159 -24.39 17.92 6.68
CA ILE A 159 -24.42 16.47 6.44
C ILE A 159 -23.04 15.90 6.75
N SER A 160 -22.97 14.86 7.59
CA SER A 160 -21.72 14.22 7.97
C SER A 160 -21.09 13.46 6.81
N ILE A 161 -19.77 13.62 6.63
CA ILE A 161 -19.01 12.82 5.66
C ILE A 161 -19.04 11.33 6.03
N ASP A 162 -18.97 10.98 7.32
CA ASP A 162 -18.96 9.59 7.75
C ASP A 162 -20.30 8.89 7.48
N GLU A 163 -21.42 9.63 7.59
CA GLU A 163 -22.74 9.11 7.20
C GLU A 163 -22.79 8.84 5.69
N LEU A 164 -22.31 9.78 4.88
CA LEU A 164 -22.23 9.63 3.42
C LEU A 164 -21.32 8.47 3.01
N LEU A 165 -20.15 8.35 3.65
CA LEU A 165 -19.20 7.28 3.39
C LEU A 165 -19.79 5.92 3.74
N LYS A 166 -20.44 5.81 4.90
CA LYS A 166 -21.11 4.58 5.33
C LYS A 166 -22.17 4.12 4.34
N VAL A 167 -23.00 5.05 3.84
CA VAL A 167 -24.00 4.74 2.81
C VAL A 167 -23.31 4.28 1.53
N ASN A 168 -22.27 4.98 1.08
CA ASN A 168 -21.50 4.62 -0.12
C ASN A 168 -20.85 3.23 -0.03
N GLU A 169 -20.25 2.88 1.11
CA GLU A 169 -19.59 1.58 1.34
C GLU A 169 -20.58 0.43 1.47
N SER A 170 -21.76 0.68 2.06
CA SER A 170 -22.79 -0.34 2.29
C SER A 170 -23.31 -1.02 1.02
N VAL A 171 -23.18 -0.38 -0.15
CA VAL A 171 -23.65 -0.91 -1.44
C VAL A 171 -22.92 -2.20 -1.81
N LEU A 172 -21.62 -2.28 -1.52
CA LEU A 172 -20.77 -3.40 -1.90
C LEU A 172 -20.32 -4.25 -0.70
N GLU A 173 -20.52 -3.79 0.53
CA GLU A 173 -20.11 -4.51 1.74
C GLU A 173 -20.61 -5.98 1.81
N PRO A 174 -21.84 -6.34 1.39
CA PRO A 174 -22.28 -7.75 1.40
C PRO A 174 -21.52 -8.66 0.43
N ILE A 175 -20.90 -8.10 -0.61
CA ILE A 175 -20.19 -8.84 -1.66
C ILE A 175 -18.67 -8.76 -1.45
N PHE A 176 -18.18 -7.59 -1.04
CA PHE A 176 -16.77 -7.28 -0.82
C PHE A 176 -16.58 -6.73 0.60
N PRO A 177 -16.64 -7.60 1.63
CA PRO A 177 -16.57 -7.15 3.01
C PRO A 177 -15.24 -6.44 3.27
N THR A 178 -15.33 -5.32 4.00
CA THR A 178 -14.19 -4.55 4.50
C THR A 178 -13.87 -4.89 5.94
N LYS A 179 -14.81 -5.52 6.64
CA LYS A 179 -14.65 -6.06 8.00
C LYS A 179 -14.41 -7.57 7.97
N ALA A 180 -13.74 -8.08 9.01
CA ALA A 180 -13.56 -9.51 9.22
C ALA A 180 -13.43 -9.79 10.71
N ASN A 181 -13.24 -11.07 11.07
CA ASN A 181 -12.90 -11.44 12.43
C ASN A 181 -11.61 -10.73 12.88
N GLU A 182 -11.53 -10.41 14.16
CA GLU A 182 -10.38 -9.78 14.80
C GLU A 182 -9.83 -10.73 15.86
N PRO A 183 -8.51 -10.73 16.13
CA PRO A 183 -7.97 -11.43 17.28
C PRO A 183 -8.63 -10.94 18.58
N ALA A 184 -8.85 -11.85 19.53
CA ALA A 184 -9.48 -11.51 20.80
C ALA A 184 -8.55 -10.65 21.69
N GLY A 185 -9.14 -9.75 22.48
CA GLY A 185 -8.41 -8.87 23.40
C GLY A 185 -7.56 -7.82 22.70
N GLU A 186 -6.78 -7.09 23.49
CA GLU A 186 -5.86 -6.06 22.99
C GLU A 186 -4.48 -6.67 22.66
N PRO A 187 -3.80 -6.20 21.60
CA PRO A 187 -2.43 -6.63 21.30
C PRO A 187 -1.46 -6.17 22.39
N LEU A 188 -0.45 -6.99 22.66
CA LEU A 188 0.69 -6.57 23.48
C LEU A 188 1.54 -5.57 22.69
N THR A 189 2.11 -4.58 23.39
CA THR A 189 3.09 -3.66 22.80
C THR A 189 4.49 -4.13 23.13
N PHE A 190 5.27 -4.48 22.11
CA PHE A 190 6.65 -4.94 22.26
C PHE A 190 7.63 -3.80 22.00
N ASN A 191 8.62 -3.65 22.88
CA ASN A 191 9.64 -2.60 22.82
C ASN A 191 11.01 -3.18 23.21
N PHE A 192 11.90 -3.38 22.25
CA PHE A 192 13.26 -3.84 22.47
C PHE A 192 14.26 -2.87 21.85
N ASP A 193 14.74 -1.91 22.65
CA ASP A 193 15.58 -0.77 22.24
C ASP A 193 17.09 -1.06 22.29
N THR A 194 17.49 -2.14 22.96
CA THR A 194 18.88 -2.54 23.09
C THR A 194 19.35 -3.25 21.82
N ARG A 195 20.29 -2.66 21.09
CA ARG A 195 20.87 -3.23 19.85
C ARG A 195 21.83 -4.37 20.14
N LEU A 196 21.86 -5.38 19.27
CA LEU A 196 22.94 -6.36 19.31
C LEU A 196 24.22 -5.73 18.76
N ILE A 197 25.26 -5.70 19.58
CA ILE A 197 26.59 -5.22 19.19
C ILE A 197 27.36 -6.41 18.62
N HIS A 198 27.04 -6.81 17.39
CA HIS A 198 27.79 -7.81 16.65
C HIS A 198 28.23 -7.22 15.31
N LYS A 199 29.55 -7.18 15.10
CA LYS A 199 30.15 -6.78 13.83
C LYS A 199 30.65 -8.03 13.10
N PRO A 200 30.39 -8.18 11.80
CA PRO A 200 30.90 -9.30 11.05
C PRO A 200 32.43 -9.21 10.96
N LYS A 201 33.08 -10.36 10.90
CA LYS A 201 34.51 -10.51 10.62
C LYS A 201 34.86 -9.98 9.23
N ILE A 202 33.92 -10.09 8.30
CA ILE A 202 34.08 -9.64 6.91
C ILE A 202 33.57 -8.21 6.80
N ARG A 203 34.43 -7.30 6.32
CA ARG A 203 34.04 -5.94 5.93
C ARG A 203 34.13 -5.78 4.42
N VAL A 204 33.08 -5.22 3.82
CA VAL A 204 32.99 -4.99 2.37
C VAL A 204 32.26 -3.67 2.14
N ALA A 205 32.91 -2.75 1.43
CA ALA A 205 32.33 -1.44 1.12
C ALA A 205 31.03 -1.52 0.30
N ARG A 206 30.90 -2.56 -0.53
CA ARG A 206 29.70 -2.83 -1.36
C ARG A 206 29.36 -4.32 -1.24
N PRO A 207 28.52 -4.72 -0.28
CA PRO A 207 28.15 -6.12 -0.11
C PRO A 207 27.37 -6.62 -1.33
N ARG A 208 27.57 -7.89 -1.66
CA ARG A 208 26.89 -8.55 -2.78
C ARG A 208 25.62 -9.25 -2.30
N VAL A 209 24.55 -9.09 -3.06
CA VAL A 209 23.23 -9.65 -2.76
C VAL A 209 22.87 -10.67 -3.82
N ILE A 210 22.51 -11.88 -3.40
CA ILE A 210 21.87 -12.85 -4.29
C ILE A 210 20.35 -12.74 -4.14
N ILE A 211 19.67 -12.53 -5.27
CA ILE A 211 18.22 -12.44 -5.38
C ILE A 211 17.77 -13.57 -6.33
N PRO A 212 17.45 -14.77 -5.83
CA PRO A 212 16.98 -15.86 -6.67
C PRO A 212 15.63 -15.52 -7.30
N VAL A 213 15.48 -15.89 -8.57
CA VAL A 213 14.23 -15.80 -9.33
C VAL A 213 13.59 -17.18 -9.34
N PHE A 214 12.33 -17.27 -8.95
CA PHE A 214 11.53 -18.49 -9.02
C PHE A 214 10.39 -18.31 -10.04
N PRO A 215 9.89 -19.38 -10.66
CA PRO A 215 8.67 -19.28 -11.46
C PRO A 215 7.53 -18.65 -10.64
N GLY A 216 6.99 -17.51 -11.09
CA GLY A 216 5.89 -16.79 -10.41
C GLY A 216 6.33 -15.72 -9.39
N SER A 217 7.62 -15.55 -9.11
CA SER A 217 8.09 -14.36 -8.37
C SER A 217 7.96 -13.09 -9.24
N ASN A 218 7.78 -11.93 -8.59
CA ASN A 218 7.45 -10.68 -9.31
C ASN A 218 7.95 -9.38 -8.66
N CYS A 219 8.83 -9.46 -7.65
CA CYS A 219 9.34 -8.32 -6.89
C CYS A 219 10.87 -8.13 -7.00
N GLU A 220 11.54 -8.86 -7.89
CA GLU A 220 12.99 -8.94 -7.98
C GLU A 220 13.62 -7.64 -8.45
N TYR A 221 13.01 -6.98 -9.45
CA TYR A 221 13.51 -5.71 -9.95
C TYR A 221 13.38 -4.58 -8.92
N ASP A 222 12.27 -4.54 -8.17
CA ASP A 222 12.09 -3.58 -7.08
C ASP A 222 13.10 -3.83 -5.96
N THR A 223 13.32 -5.10 -5.61
CA THR A 223 14.30 -5.53 -4.62
C THR A 223 15.73 -5.16 -5.02
N ALA A 224 16.13 -5.48 -6.26
CA ALA A 224 17.43 -5.16 -6.81
C ALA A 224 17.68 -3.65 -6.82
N ARG A 225 16.68 -2.87 -7.27
CA ARG A 225 16.72 -1.40 -7.23
C ARG A 225 16.92 -0.87 -5.81
N ALA A 226 16.20 -1.41 -4.83
CA ALA A 226 16.31 -0.97 -3.44
C ALA A 226 17.71 -1.25 -2.85
N PHE A 227 18.28 -2.44 -3.09
CA PHE A 227 19.63 -2.78 -2.65
C PHE A 227 20.72 -1.96 -3.36
N ASN A 228 20.59 -1.74 -4.67
CA ASN A 228 21.55 -0.92 -5.43
C ASN A 228 21.54 0.54 -4.95
N GLN A 229 20.37 1.09 -4.61
CA GLN A 229 20.24 2.43 -4.01
C GLN A 229 20.85 2.51 -2.60
N ALA A 230 20.79 1.41 -1.84
CA ALA A 230 21.41 1.29 -0.52
C ALA A 230 22.94 1.07 -0.57
N GLY A 231 23.54 0.93 -1.76
CA GLY A 231 24.99 0.78 -1.95
C GLY A 231 25.50 -0.65 -2.22
N ALA A 232 24.61 -1.64 -2.24
CA ALA A 232 24.94 -3.03 -2.53
C ALA A 232 25.12 -3.30 -4.04
N GLU A 233 25.55 -4.52 -4.37
CA GLU A 233 25.66 -5.05 -5.75
C GLU A 233 24.75 -6.29 -5.90
N SER A 234 23.68 -6.19 -6.71
CA SER A 234 22.59 -7.19 -6.76
C SER A 234 22.72 -8.32 -7.80
N GLU A 235 23.92 -8.64 -8.30
CA GLU A 235 24.09 -9.55 -9.47
C GLU A 235 25.07 -10.71 -9.28
N ALA A 236 25.63 -10.91 -8.07
CA ALA A 236 26.74 -11.86 -7.86
C ALA A 236 26.39 -13.06 -6.94
N ILE A 237 26.39 -14.28 -7.50
CA ILE A 237 25.95 -15.52 -6.82
C ILE A 237 26.99 -16.11 -5.85
N LYS A 238 28.23 -16.40 -6.29
CA LYS A 238 29.17 -17.24 -5.50
C LYS A 238 29.86 -16.55 -4.33
N ARG A 239 29.72 -15.23 -4.17
CA ARG A 239 30.40 -14.43 -3.13
C ARG A 239 29.46 -13.48 -2.40
N SER A 240 28.14 -13.70 -2.46
CA SER A 240 27.12 -12.84 -1.84
C SER A 240 27.17 -12.86 -0.33
N GLN A 241 27.18 -11.69 0.30
CA GLN A 241 27.07 -11.54 1.76
C GLN A 241 25.61 -11.61 2.23
N ILE A 242 24.66 -11.39 1.32
CA ILE A 242 23.23 -11.33 1.61
C ILE A 242 22.47 -12.28 0.69
N LEU A 243 21.58 -13.10 1.25
CA LEU A 243 20.52 -13.80 0.51
C LEU A 243 19.20 -13.04 0.72
N MET A 244 18.61 -12.56 -0.36
CA MET A 244 17.32 -11.86 -0.33
C MET A 244 16.28 -12.64 -1.13
N ILE A 245 15.22 -13.11 -0.46
CA ILE A 245 14.11 -13.79 -1.12
C ILE A 245 12.96 -12.80 -1.34
N PRO A 246 12.66 -12.46 -2.60
CA PRO A 246 11.66 -11.46 -2.95
C PRO A 246 10.23 -11.96 -2.77
N GLY A 247 9.27 -11.03 -2.82
CA GLY A 247 7.85 -11.36 -2.86
C GLY A 247 7.37 -11.86 -4.23
N GLY A 248 6.15 -12.36 -4.27
CA GLY A 248 5.50 -12.88 -5.47
C GLY A 248 4.55 -14.03 -5.16
N PHE A 249 4.30 -14.88 -6.16
CA PHE A 249 3.46 -16.07 -6.06
C PHE A 249 4.25 -17.27 -6.61
N SER A 250 5.31 -17.69 -5.90
CA SER A 250 6.18 -18.78 -6.39
C SER A 250 5.35 -20.04 -6.66
N ALA A 251 5.45 -20.60 -7.86
CA ALA A 251 4.63 -21.71 -8.35
C ALA A 251 3.11 -21.48 -8.25
N GLY A 252 2.65 -20.24 -8.28
CA GLY A 252 1.23 -19.89 -8.09
C GLY A 252 0.71 -20.16 -6.68
N ASP A 253 1.61 -20.30 -5.70
CA ASP A 253 1.35 -20.75 -4.33
C ASP A 253 0.75 -22.18 -4.23
N GLU A 254 0.92 -22.99 -5.29
CA GLU A 254 0.56 -24.41 -5.37
C GLU A 254 1.78 -25.33 -5.14
N PRO A 255 1.61 -26.63 -4.79
CA PRO A 255 0.35 -27.35 -4.58
C PRO A 255 -0.26 -27.22 -3.17
N ASP A 256 0.47 -26.69 -2.19
CA ASP A 256 0.00 -26.70 -0.81
C ASP A 256 0.24 -25.36 -0.06
N GLY A 257 0.16 -24.24 -0.75
CA GLY A 257 0.19 -22.89 -0.17
C GLY A 257 1.52 -22.16 -0.31
N SER A 258 1.49 -20.87 0.06
CA SER A 258 2.50 -19.90 -0.34
C SER A 258 3.89 -20.19 0.20
N GLY A 259 4.92 -20.00 -0.63
CA GLY A 259 6.34 -20.12 -0.24
C GLY A 259 6.85 -21.55 -0.05
N LYS A 260 6.03 -22.59 -0.24
CA LYS A 260 6.46 -24.00 -0.10
C LYS A 260 7.47 -24.43 -1.16
N PHE A 261 7.30 -24.00 -2.40
CA PHE A 261 8.26 -24.31 -3.47
C PHE A 261 9.66 -23.78 -3.13
N ILE A 262 9.74 -22.52 -2.70
CA ILE A 262 11.01 -21.91 -2.25
C ILE A 262 11.56 -22.66 -1.03
N ALA A 263 10.72 -22.99 -0.05
CA ALA A 263 11.15 -23.74 1.13
C ALA A 263 11.74 -25.11 0.76
N ALA A 264 11.14 -25.83 -0.20
CA ALA A 264 11.66 -27.11 -0.70
C ALA A 264 13.04 -26.93 -1.35
N VAL A 265 13.22 -25.90 -2.17
CA VAL A 265 14.53 -25.58 -2.77
C VAL A 265 15.58 -25.27 -1.69
N LEU A 266 15.23 -24.46 -0.69
CA LEU A 266 16.14 -24.13 0.42
C LEU A 266 16.50 -25.36 1.27
N LYS A 267 15.59 -26.32 1.42
CA LYS A 267 15.84 -27.57 2.15
C LYS A 267 16.65 -28.60 1.35
N SER A 268 16.81 -28.42 0.04
CA SER A 268 17.64 -29.32 -0.76
C SER A 268 19.09 -29.30 -0.26
N PRO A 269 19.80 -30.45 -0.20
CA PRO A 269 21.07 -30.55 0.53
C PRO A 269 22.11 -29.48 0.17
N VAL A 270 22.35 -29.26 -1.12
CA VAL A 270 23.35 -28.29 -1.60
C VAL A 270 22.97 -26.85 -1.24
N VAL A 271 21.70 -26.48 -1.40
CA VAL A 271 21.23 -25.12 -1.11
C VAL A 271 21.16 -24.89 0.39
N ARG A 272 20.72 -25.89 1.16
CA ARG A 272 20.70 -25.88 2.62
C ARG A 272 22.10 -25.63 3.14
N ASP A 273 23.07 -26.43 2.73
CA ASP A 273 24.45 -26.35 3.22
C ASP A 273 25.07 -24.99 2.86
N ALA A 274 24.83 -24.47 1.65
CA ALA A 274 25.27 -23.13 1.25
C ALA A 274 24.61 -22.00 2.05
N THR A 275 23.31 -22.13 2.35
CA THR A 275 22.56 -21.16 3.16
C THR A 275 23.03 -21.17 4.62
N MET A 276 23.32 -22.36 5.15
CA MET A 276 23.86 -22.52 6.50
C MET A 276 25.30 -22.04 6.60
N ASP A 277 26.14 -22.27 5.59
CA ASP A 277 27.50 -21.72 5.52
C ASP A 277 27.48 -20.17 5.50
N LEU A 278 26.57 -19.58 4.72
CA LEU A 278 26.37 -18.13 4.71
C LEU A 278 26.13 -17.59 6.12
N LEU A 279 25.25 -18.21 6.91
CA LEU A 279 24.90 -17.75 8.25
C LEU A 279 25.96 -18.11 9.31
N LYS A 280 26.44 -19.36 9.33
CA LYS A 280 27.23 -19.89 10.45
C LYS A 280 28.73 -19.62 10.27
N SER A 281 29.24 -19.70 9.04
CA SER A 281 30.67 -19.54 8.77
C SER A 281 31.03 -18.13 8.29
N ARG A 282 30.17 -17.54 7.45
CA ARG A 282 30.47 -16.28 6.73
C ARG A 282 29.81 -15.05 7.33
N GLU A 283 29.05 -15.23 8.39
CA GLU A 283 28.33 -14.19 9.11
C GLU A 283 27.42 -13.31 8.25
N GLY A 284 26.89 -13.86 7.15
CA GLY A 284 26.00 -13.18 6.23
C GLY A 284 24.60 -12.93 6.77
N LEU A 285 23.80 -12.21 5.99
CA LEU A 285 22.42 -11.86 6.32
C LEU A 285 21.43 -12.53 5.38
N ILE A 286 20.21 -12.77 5.86
CA ILE A 286 19.09 -13.26 5.05
C ILE A 286 17.86 -12.37 5.26
N LEU A 287 17.22 -11.97 4.17
CA LEU A 287 15.97 -11.22 4.19
C LEU A 287 14.91 -11.95 3.36
N GLY A 288 13.69 -12.04 3.87
CA GLY A 288 12.52 -12.52 3.12
C GLY A 288 11.37 -11.54 3.25
N ILE A 289 10.84 -11.08 2.11
CA ILE A 289 9.68 -10.19 2.06
C ILE A 289 8.50 -10.92 1.42
N CYS A 290 7.32 -10.84 2.04
CA CYS A 290 6.08 -11.48 1.62
C CYS A 290 6.28 -12.99 1.35
N ASN A 291 6.39 -13.41 0.09
CA ASN A 291 6.65 -14.80 -0.30
C ASN A 291 7.98 -15.34 0.21
N GLY A 292 8.99 -14.46 0.31
CA GLY A 292 10.24 -14.79 1.00
C GLY A 292 10.05 -15.06 2.48
N PHE A 293 9.22 -14.30 3.19
CA PHE A 293 8.94 -14.58 4.61
C PHE A 293 8.21 -15.92 4.77
N GLN A 294 7.19 -16.16 3.95
CA GLN A 294 6.45 -17.43 3.91
C GLN A 294 7.37 -18.64 3.68
N ALA A 295 8.37 -18.51 2.81
CA ALA A 295 9.36 -19.55 2.60
C ALA A 295 10.29 -19.72 3.82
N LEU A 296 10.90 -18.62 4.29
CA LEU A 296 11.90 -18.69 5.35
C LEU A 296 11.31 -19.19 6.68
N ILE A 297 10.08 -18.81 7.03
CA ILE A 297 9.44 -19.28 8.27
C ILE A 297 9.21 -20.80 8.23
N LYS A 298 8.81 -21.36 7.08
CA LYS A 298 8.59 -22.80 6.87
C LYS A 298 9.88 -23.64 6.89
N THR A 299 11.04 -23.00 6.71
CA THR A 299 12.35 -23.68 6.81
C THR A 299 12.91 -23.70 8.23
N GLY A 300 12.35 -22.91 9.16
CA GLY A 300 12.93 -22.69 10.48
C GLY A 300 13.96 -21.54 10.54
N LEU A 301 14.38 -20.99 9.41
CA LEU A 301 15.41 -19.94 9.35
C LEU A 301 15.04 -18.68 10.15
N VAL A 302 13.80 -18.19 10.01
CA VAL A 302 13.38 -16.98 10.75
C VAL A 302 13.15 -17.27 12.24
N PRO A 303 12.37 -18.27 12.67
CA PRO A 303 12.13 -18.47 14.10
C PRO A 303 13.37 -18.97 14.85
N TYR A 304 14.21 -19.80 14.23
CA TYR A 304 15.28 -20.53 14.93
C TYR A 304 16.70 -20.20 14.45
N GLY A 305 16.86 -19.48 13.34
CA GLY A 305 18.18 -19.12 12.81
C GLY A 305 18.91 -20.24 12.07
N GLU A 306 18.20 -21.33 11.73
CA GLU A 306 18.74 -22.44 10.95
C GLU A 306 17.66 -23.22 10.22
N ILE A 307 18.04 -23.87 9.12
CA ILE A 307 17.16 -24.77 8.38
C ILE A 307 17.00 -26.06 9.19
N ARG A 308 15.77 -26.37 9.57
CA ARG A 308 15.40 -27.59 10.29
C ARG A 308 13.99 -28.03 9.92
N ASP A 309 13.63 -29.23 10.34
CA ASP A 309 12.23 -29.62 10.36
C ASP A 309 11.49 -28.86 11.46
N VAL A 310 10.31 -28.39 11.12
CA VAL A 310 9.46 -27.57 11.99
C VAL A 310 8.25 -28.40 12.36
N ASP A 311 7.94 -28.44 13.65
CA ASP A 311 6.76 -29.12 14.16
C ASP A 311 5.53 -28.19 14.13
N HIS A 312 4.41 -28.69 14.65
CA HIS A 312 3.15 -27.99 14.68
C HIS A 312 3.09 -26.85 15.73
N HIS A 313 4.10 -26.70 16.59
CA HIS A 313 4.20 -25.60 17.55
C HIS A 313 4.94 -24.39 16.97
N ALA A 314 5.65 -24.55 15.85
CA ALA A 314 6.35 -23.48 15.17
C ALA A 314 5.40 -22.36 14.71
N PRO A 315 5.82 -21.09 14.77
CA PRO A 315 5.02 -20.00 14.22
C PRO A 315 4.93 -20.14 12.71
N THR A 316 3.82 -19.68 12.13
CA THR A 316 3.58 -19.75 10.69
C THR A 316 2.78 -18.56 10.18
N LEU A 317 2.66 -18.48 8.86
CA LEU A 317 1.75 -17.58 8.16
C LEU A 317 0.58 -18.38 7.59
N PHE A 318 -0.63 -17.81 7.71
CA PHE A 318 -1.87 -18.46 7.30
C PHE A 318 -2.76 -17.48 6.52
N TYR A 319 -3.89 -18.00 6.01
CA TYR A 319 -4.93 -17.21 5.37
C TYR A 319 -5.36 -16.02 6.24
N ASN A 320 -5.48 -14.86 5.60
CA ASN A 320 -5.98 -13.64 6.21
C ASN A 320 -7.42 -13.85 6.75
N TYR A 321 -7.80 -13.19 7.84
CA TYR A 321 -9.18 -13.30 8.35
C TYR A 321 -10.24 -12.78 7.39
N ILE A 322 -9.91 -11.81 6.54
CA ILE A 322 -10.81 -11.32 5.50
C ILE A 322 -11.10 -12.34 4.39
N GLY A 323 -10.41 -13.49 4.37
CA GLY A 323 -10.67 -14.58 3.42
C GLY A 323 -10.31 -14.26 1.97
N ARG A 324 -9.58 -13.17 1.72
CA ARG A 324 -9.15 -12.74 0.38
C ARG A 324 -7.80 -12.06 0.39
N HIS A 325 -7.24 -11.88 -0.81
CA HIS A 325 -6.03 -11.09 -1.04
C HIS A 325 -6.23 -9.64 -0.59
N ILE A 326 -5.30 -9.14 0.22
CA ILE A 326 -5.24 -7.72 0.55
C ILE A 326 -4.26 -7.02 -0.38
N SER A 327 -4.62 -5.84 -0.87
CA SER A 327 -3.75 -4.95 -1.65
C SER A 327 -3.95 -3.52 -1.16
N ARG A 328 -3.23 -3.13 -0.11
CA ARG A 328 -3.41 -1.84 0.57
C ARG A 328 -2.16 -1.43 1.35
N TYR A 329 -2.10 -0.15 1.73
CA TYR A 329 -1.13 0.32 2.71
C TYR A 329 -1.69 0.10 4.13
N ALA A 330 -0.79 -0.17 5.08
CA ALA A 330 -1.08 -0.19 6.51
C ALA A 330 0.05 0.49 7.28
N TYR A 331 -0.26 0.97 8.48
CA TYR A 331 0.75 1.49 9.39
C TYR A 331 1.42 0.34 10.12
N THR A 332 2.74 0.44 10.25
CA THR A 332 3.57 -0.48 11.01
C THR A 332 4.48 0.31 11.91
N ARG A 333 4.79 -0.22 13.09
CA ARG A 333 5.78 0.32 14.02
C ARG A 333 6.94 -0.65 14.19
N VAL A 334 8.12 -0.12 14.47
CA VAL A 334 9.30 -0.90 14.88
C VAL A 334 9.12 -1.36 16.33
N ALA A 335 9.11 -2.67 16.56
CA ALA A 335 8.99 -3.27 17.89
C ALA A 335 10.36 -3.62 18.52
N SER A 336 11.34 -3.96 17.69
CA SER A 336 12.69 -4.34 18.13
C SER A 336 13.75 -3.78 17.20
N VAL A 337 14.86 -3.31 17.76
CA VAL A 337 16.02 -2.84 16.99
C VAL A 337 17.26 -3.73 17.20
N LYS A 338 17.06 -4.96 17.68
CA LYS A 338 18.12 -5.94 17.93
C LYS A 338 18.81 -6.43 16.65
N SER A 339 18.10 -6.45 15.53
CA SER A 339 18.63 -6.96 14.27
C SER A 339 19.44 -5.90 13.50
N PRO A 340 20.54 -6.27 12.82
CA PRO A 340 21.30 -5.36 11.97
C PRO A 340 20.44 -4.73 10.86
N TRP A 341 19.40 -5.44 10.38
CA TRP A 341 18.44 -4.91 9.41
C TRP A 341 17.71 -3.65 9.90
N LEU A 342 17.60 -3.46 11.22
CA LEU A 342 16.89 -2.35 11.87
C LEU A 342 17.87 -1.35 12.53
N SER A 343 19.15 -1.35 12.12
CA SER A 343 20.20 -0.47 12.65
C SER A 343 19.90 1.02 12.44
N GLN A 344 19.20 1.37 11.36
CA GLN A 344 18.84 2.73 10.96
C GLN A 344 17.43 3.17 11.43
N MET A 345 16.83 2.43 12.38
CA MET A 345 15.48 2.71 12.87
C MET A 345 15.42 2.78 14.39
N SER A 346 14.39 3.42 14.94
CA SER A 346 14.13 3.50 16.39
C SER A 346 12.87 2.72 16.77
N VAL A 347 12.83 2.15 17.97
CA VAL A 347 11.61 1.52 18.51
C VAL A 347 10.47 2.55 18.53
N GLY A 348 9.27 2.11 18.13
CA GLY A 348 8.10 2.98 17.98
C GLY A 348 8.04 3.78 16.68
N GLN A 349 9.11 3.80 15.88
CA GLN A 349 9.10 4.52 14.60
C GLN A 349 8.05 3.92 13.65
N GLN A 350 7.12 4.77 13.22
CA GLN A 350 6.01 4.39 12.36
C GLN A 350 6.36 4.53 10.87
N HIS A 351 5.90 3.57 10.08
CA HIS A 351 6.02 3.51 8.63
C HIS A 351 4.69 3.11 8.01
N THR A 352 4.39 3.63 6.82
CA THR A 352 3.22 3.28 6.01
C THR A 352 3.68 2.42 4.85
N ILE A 353 3.45 1.11 4.96
CA ILE A 353 4.05 0.10 4.08
C ILE A 353 2.95 -0.55 3.22
N PRO A 354 3.21 -0.85 1.92
CA PRO A 354 2.28 -1.59 1.09
C PRO A 354 2.28 -3.09 1.40
N PHE A 355 1.09 -3.69 1.46
CA PHE A 355 0.86 -5.12 1.66
C PHE A 355 0.10 -5.68 0.45
N SER A 356 0.48 -6.89 0.04
CA SER A 356 -0.07 -7.56 -1.15
C SER A 356 -0.03 -9.07 -1.00
N HIS A 357 -0.96 -9.67 -0.24
CA HIS A 357 -0.97 -11.11 0.01
C HIS A 357 -2.34 -11.69 0.40
N GLY A 358 -2.56 -12.98 0.14
CA GLY A 358 -3.70 -13.76 0.66
C GLY A 358 -3.40 -14.54 1.96
N GLU A 359 -2.13 -14.87 2.18
CA GLU A 359 -1.65 -15.71 3.28
C GLU A 359 -0.54 -15.04 4.09
N GLY A 360 -0.86 -13.98 4.83
CA GLY A 360 0.16 -13.26 5.62
C GLY A 360 -0.17 -13.12 7.09
N ARG A 361 -1.22 -13.80 7.57
CA ARG A 361 -1.62 -13.73 8.97
C ARG A 361 -0.64 -14.51 9.82
N PHE A 362 0.09 -13.84 10.70
CA PHE A 362 0.97 -14.47 11.66
C PHE A 362 0.18 -15.21 12.74
N VAL A 363 0.53 -16.48 12.96
CA VAL A 363 -0.08 -17.37 13.95
C VAL A 363 1.01 -18.08 14.72
N ALA A 364 0.87 -18.10 16.05
CA ALA A 364 1.76 -18.79 16.97
C ALA A 364 0.99 -19.12 18.27
N SER A 365 1.47 -20.09 19.05
CA SER A 365 0.95 -20.34 20.39
C SER A 365 1.36 -19.22 21.36
N PRO A 366 0.65 -19.02 22.48
CA PRO A 366 1.06 -18.05 23.50
C PRO A 366 2.51 -18.26 23.98
N GLY A 367 2.90 -19.51 24.25
CA GLY A 367 4.28 -19.82 24.66
C GLY A 367 5.32 -19.48 23.59
N MET A 368 4.99 -19.63 22.31
CA MET A 368 5.86 -19.23 21.20
C MET A 368 5.97 -17.70 21.07
N ILE A 369 4.87 -16.96 21.30
CA ILE A 369 4.93 -15.50 21.40
C ILE A 369 5.84 -15.06 22.54
N ASP A 370 5.71 -15.67 23.72
CA ASP A 370 6.54 -15.36 24.88
C ASP A 370 8.02 -15.65 24.59
N GLU A 371 8.33 -16.73 23.88
CA GLU A 371 9.68 -17.07 23.45
C GLU A 371 10.25 -16.01 22.49
N LEU A 372 9.52 -15.69 21.42
CA LEU A 372 9.92 -14.66 20.45
C LEU A 372 10.11 -13.31 21.14
N ALA A 373 9.23 -12.93 22.06
CA ALA A 373 9.33 -11.70 22.83
C ALA A 373 10.56 -11.71 23.74
N ARG A 374 10.83 -12.81 24.47
CA ARG A 374 12.00 -12.92 25.35
C ARG A 374 13.32 -12.68 24.62
N HIS A 375 13.43 -13.16 23.39
CA HIS A 375 14.60 -12.93 22.54
C HIS A 375 14.56 -11.58 21.80
N GLY A 376 13.44 -10.86 21.85
CA GLY A 376 13.23 -9.60 21.11
C GLY A 376 13.16 -9.81 19.60
N GLN A 377 12.64 -10.97 19.17
CA GLN A 377 12.54 -11.37 17.76
C GLN A 377 11.38 -10.68 17.04
N ILE A 378 10.40 -10.13 17.75
CA ILE A 378 9.29 -9.38 17.16
C ILE A 378 9.81 -8.04 16.63
N ALA A 379 9.96 -7.93 15.31
CA ALA A 379 10.62 -6.80 14.66
C ALA A 379 9.67 -5.66 14.33
N PHE A 380 8.47 -6.00 13.84
CA PHE A 380 7.46 -5.03 13.43
C PHE A 380 6.07 -5.44 13.91
N GLN A 381 5.24 -4.45 14.21
CA GLN A 381 3.83 -4.64 14.49
C GLN A 381 2.97 -3.74 13.58
N TYR A 382 1.83 -4.23 13.11
CA TYR A 382 0.75 -3.39 12.60
C TYR A 382 0.28 -2.44 13.71
N CYS A 383 -0.03 -1.20 13.36
CA CYS A 383 -0.47 -0.19 14.31
C CYS A 383 -1.56 0.71 13.73
N ASP A 384 -2.23 1.46 14.59
CA ASP A 384 -3.13 2.53 14.18
C ASP A 384 -2.36 3.77 13.69
N SER A 385 -3.10 4.85 13.41
CA SER A 385 -2.53 6.10 12.90
C SER A 385 -1.65 6.84 13.92
N VAL A 386 -1.75 6.52 15.21
CA VAL A 386 -0.95 7.12 16.30
C VAL A 386 0.18 6.20 16.78
N GLY A 387 0.38 5.06 16.13
CA GLY A 387 1.50 4.15 16.36
C GLY A 387 1.27 3.11 17.45
N GLN A 388 0.02 2.90 17.90
CA GLN A 388 -0.30 1.84 18.86
C GLN A 388 -0.66 0.54 18.13
N PRO A 389 -0.11 -0.62 18.54
CA PRO A 389 -0.54 -1.91 18.00
C PRO A 389 -2.06 -2.06 18.01
N SER A 390 -2.63 -2.62 16.95
CA SER A 390 -4.08 -2.78 16.85
C SER A 390 -4.48 -4.13 16.28
N HIS A 391 -5.53 -4.73 16.84
CA HIS A 391 -6.20 -5.90 16.28
C HIS A 391 -7.30 -5.54 15.27
N LYS A 392 -7.68 -4.26 15.18
CA LYS A 392 -8.73 -3.81 14.26
C LYS A 392 -8.35 -4.12 12.82
N ILE A 393 -9.23 -4.73 12.04
CA ILE A 393 -8.95 -5.11 10.63
C ILE A 393 -8.57 -3.90 9.76
N GLU A 394 -9.04 -2.71 10.12
CA GLU A 394 -8.63 -1.46 9.46
C GLU A 394 -7.11 -1.23 9.49
N PHE A 395 -6.45 -1.61 10.58
CA PHE A 395 -5.03 -1.36 10.84
C PHE A 395 -4.16 -2.62 10.74
N ASN A 396 -4.73 -3.78 11.08
CA ASN A 396 -4.13 -5.10 10.96
C ASN A 396 -4.91 -5.90 9.89
N PRO A 397 -4.62 -5.65 8.59
CA PRO A 397 -5.50 -6.06 7.49
C PRO A 397 -5.54 -7.58 7.26
N ASN A 398 -4.65 -8.33 7.89
CA ASN A 398 -4.63 -9.78 7.80
C ASN A 398 -5.08 -10.49 9.09
N GLY A 399 -5.20 -9.77 10.21
CA GLY A 399 -5.61 -10.32 11.50
C GLY A 399 -4.51 -11.05 12.26
N SER A 400 -3.25 -10.65 12.11
CA SER A 400 -2.11 -11.27 12.80
C SER A 400 -2.22 -11.11 14.32
N ILE A 401 -1.90 -12.17 15.07
CA ILE A 401 -1.94 -12.12 16.54
C ILE A 401 -0.91 -11.13 17.09
N HIS A 402 -1.29 -10.40 18.15
CA HIS A 402 -0.52 -9.27 18.71
C HIS A 402 -0.03 -8.27 17.67
N ALA A 403 -0.77 -8.16 16.55
CA ALA A 403 -0.42 -7.33 15.42
C ALA A 403 0.98 -7.61 14.84
N VAL A 404 1.56 -8.80 14.99
CA VAL A 404 2.91 -9.12 14.48
C VAL A 404 2.94 -9.06 12.95
N GLU A 405 3.86 -8.26 12.40
CA GLU A 405 4.04 -8.10 10.95
C GLU A 405 5.30 -8.80 10.42
N GLY A 406 6.36 -8.82 11.24
CA GLY A 406 7.63 -9.42 10.88
C GLY A 406 8.43 -9.80 12.12
N ILE A 407 9.22 -10.85 11.98
CA ILE A 407 10.07 -11.41 13.03
C ILE A 407 11.49 -11.64 12.53
N THR A 408 12.44 -11.74 13.45
CA THR A 408 13.85 -12.01 13.19
C THR A 408 14.29 -13.33 13.80
N SER A 409 15.43 -13.87 13.37
CA SER A 409 16.08 -14.99 14.06
C SER A 409 16.65 -14.59 15.42
N PRO A 410 16.94 -15.56 16.32
CA PRO A 410 17.49 -15.25 17.64
C PRO A 410 18.80 -14.45 17.58
N CYS A 411 19.59 -14.63 16.52
CA CYS A 411 20.81 -13.84 16.26
C CYS A 411 20.58 -12.54 15.48
N GLY A 412 19.34 -12.23 15.10
CA GLY A 412 18.94 -11.04 14.36
C GLY A 412 19.28 -11.02 12.87
N ARG A 413 20.12 -11.93 12.36
CA ARG A 413 20.65 -11.87 10.98
C ARG A 413 19.69 -12.35 9.90
N VAL A 414 18.65 -13.09 10.27
CA VAL A 414 17.54 -13.45 9.37
C VAL A 414 16.34 -12.59 9.72
N LEU A 415 15.74 -11.92 8.75
CA LEU A 415 14.49 -11.17 8.91
C LEU A 415 13.45 -11.67 7.91
N GLY A 416 12.25 -11.92 8.41
CA GLY A 416 11.06 -12.18 7.61
C GLY A 416 9.99 -11.12 7.90
N LYS A 417 9.41 -10.52 6.86
CA LYS A 417 8.32 -9.55 6.99
C LYS A 417 7.32 -9.63 5.83
N MET A 418 6.07 -9.23 6.04
CA MET A 418 5.02 -9.27 5.00
C MET A 418 4.94 -8.02 4.14
N GLY A 419 5.18 -6.84 4.72
CA GLY A 419 5.08 -5.56 4.05
C GLY A 419 6.25 -5.32 3.11
N HIS A 420 5.96 -4.79 1.93
CA HIS A 420 6.92 -4.61 0.85
C HIS A 420 7.69 -3.29 0.98
N SER A 421 8.78 -3.29 1.73
CA SER A 421 9.66 -2.12 1.91
C SER A 421 10.39 -1.72 0.61
N GLU A 422 10.49 -2.64 -0.36
CA GLU A 422 11.04 -2.43 -1.70
C GLU A 422 10.07 -1.71 -2.65
N ARG A 423 8.75 -1.79 -2.42
CA ARG A 423 7.72 -1.18 -3.29
C ARG A 423 7.56 0.32 -3.01
N ARG A 424 8.66 1.06 -3.17
CA ARG A 424 8.76 2.52 -2.99
C ARG A 424 9.46 3.15 -4.19
N GLY A 425 9.35 4.48 -4.29
CA GLY A 425 10.02 5.23 -5.34
C GLY A 425 9.55 6.68 -5.40
N ARG A 426 10.15 7.46 -6.30
CA ARG A 426 9.73 8.84 -6.57
C ARG A 426 8.26 8.83 -7.04
N ASP A 427 7.44 9.67 -6.41
CA ASP A 427 6.01 9.84 -6.67
C ASP A 427 5.10 8.60 -6.50
N VAL A 428 5.62 7.49 -5.97
CA VAL A 428 4.80 6.29 -5.70
C VAL A 428 3.92 6.53 -4.47
N ALA A 429 2.61 6.34 -4.64
CA ALA A 429 1.61 6.49 -3.56
C ALA A 429 1.73 7.82 -2.79
N LYS A 430 2.04 8.90 -3.50
CA LYS A 430 2.22 10.25 -2.92
C LYS A 430 0.97 10.77 -2.20
N ASN A 431 -0.21 10.34 -2.63
CA ASN A 431 -1.51 10.69 -2.04
C ASN A 431 -1.87 9.89 -0.79
N ILE A 432 -1.07 8.89 -0.42
CA ILE A 432 -1.24 8.15 0.84
C ILE A 432 -0.37 8.84 1.90
N PRO A 433 -0.88 9.21 3.08
CA PRO A 433 -0.07 9.86 4.12
C PRO A 433 0.94 8.90 4.77
N GLY A 434 1.84 9.48 5.58
CA GLY A 434 2.85 8.73 6.35
C GLY A 434 4.15 8.41 5.58
N SER A 435 5.18 8.01 6.31
CA SER A 435 6.50 7.72 5.74
C SER A 435 6.53 6.35 5.07
N LYS A 436 6.89 6.30 3.79
CA LYS A 436 7.05 5.05 3.01
C LYS A 436 8.50 4.58 3.06
N TYR A 437 9.38 5.39 3.65
CA TYR A 437 10.79 5.09 3.75
C TYR A 437 11.07 4.30 5.02
N GLN A 438 11.35 3.01 4.85
CA GLN A 438 11.86 2.13 5.90
C GLN A 438 13.28 1.72 5.51
N PRO A 439 14.34 2.22 6.19
CA PRO A 439 15.75 2.07 5.80
C PRO A 439 16.32 0.66 6.07
N LEU A 440 15.60 -0.35 5.58
CA LEU A 440 15.88 -1.75 5.83
C LEU A 440 17.10 -2.25 5.05
N PHE A 441 17.20 -1.83 3.79
CA PHE A 441 18.25 -2.24 2.87
C PHE A 441 19.59 -1.60 3.27
N GLU A 442 19.53 -0.32 3.62
CA GLU A 442 20.63 0.46 4.18
C GLU A 442 21.16 -0.20 5.45
N GLY A 443 20.29 -0.59 6.40
CA GLY A 443 20.73 -1.29 7.61
C GLY A 443 21.42 -2.64 7.35
N GLY A 444 20.98 -3.37 6.33
CA GLY A 444 21.64 -4.61 5.89
C GLY A 444 22.99 -4.38 5.20
N VAL A 445 23.16 -3.27 4.50
CA VAL A 445 24.44 -2.86 3.87
C VAL A 445 25.43 -2.40 4.94
N ASP A 446 24.98 -1.56 5.86
CA ASP A 446 25.81 -0.97 6.92
C ASP A 446 26.40 -2.02 7.86
N TYR A 447 25.75 -3.17 8.00
CA TYR A 447 26.28 -4.29 8.77
C TYR A 447 27.68 -4.73 8.30
N PHE A 448 28.00 -4.61 7.01
CA PHE A 448 29.29 -5.00 6.44
C PHE A 448 30.31 -3.86 6.34
N SER A 449 29.96 -2.65 6.78
CA SER A 449 30.80 -1.45 6.65
C SER A 449 31.78 -1.24 7.82
#